data_AF-A0A651G8M1-F1
#
_entry.id   AF-A0A651G8M1-F1
#
_cell.length_a   1.000
_cell.length_b   1.000
_cell.length_c   1.000
_cell.angle_alpha   90.00
_cell.angle_beta   90.00
_cell.angle_gamma   90.00
#
_symmetry.space_group_name_H-M   'P 1'
#
loop_
_entity.id
_entity.type
_entity.pdbx_description
1 polymer ?
#
loop_
_entity_poly.entity_id
_entity_poly.type
_entity_poly.pdbx_seq_one_letter_code
_entity_poly.pdbx_strand_id
1 'polypeptide(L)'
;MRTKHVALQVPDLQRAEGFYRHVFDLEVVTREAAVTRDELASGDLAGDVTWAQLPHTATWEDARLAGAEVQMVGLRRGELLLALFPGDPRPGTVFLIAIQATVEEIASVRGRLPDSTPVEVDQDAALTFLDLFGFRWQLCGPGFQGPGDAHGRWLEVPSQRR
;
A
#
# COMPACT_ATOMS: atom_id res chain seq x y z
N MET A 1 -1.84 -0.16 20.07
CA MET A 1 -2.53 0.56 18.98
C MET A 1 -1.97 0.00 17.67
N ARG A 2 -2.76 -0.73 16.89
CA ARG A 2 -2.33 -1.29 15.59
C ARG A 2 -2.66 -0.29 14.48
N THR A 3 -1.74 -0.11 13.53
CA THR A 3 -2.02 0.66 12.30
C THR A 3 -3.19 -0.01 11.57
N LYS A 4 -4.25 0.74 11.29
CA LYS A 4 -5.47 0.17 10.67
C LYS A 4 -5.33 -0.02 9.16
N HIS A 5 -4.57 0.85 8.50
CA HIS A 5 -4.27 0.82 7.07
C HIS A 5 -3.15 1.82 6.76
N VAL A 6 -2.57 1.71 5.56
CA VAL A 6 -1.69 2.71 4.96
C VAL A 6 -2.43 3.32 3.76
N ALA A 7 -2.55 4.66 3.74
CA ALA A 7 -3.17 5.37 2.62
C ALA A 7 -2.09 5.96 1.70
N LEU A 8 -2.16 5.68 0.40
CA LEU A 8 -1.18 6.12 -0.59
C LEU A 8 -1.87 6.85 -1.74
N GLN A 9 -1.24 7.94 -2.18
CA GLN A 9 -1.61 8.58 -3.45
C GLN A 9 -0.80 7.93 -4.58
N VAL A 10 -1.47 7.48 -5.63
CA VAL A 10 -0.86 6.87 -6.81
C VAL A 10 -1.41 7.52 -8.08
N PRO A 11 -0.58 7.74 -9.11
CA PRO A 11 -0.99 8.45 -10.33
C PRO A 11 -1.99 7.64 -11.18
N ASP A 12 -1.99 6.31 -11.04
CA ASP A 12 -2.87 5.41 -11.76
C ASP A 12 -3.34 4.29 -10.82
N LEU A 13 -4.60 4.37 -10.41
CA LEU A 13 -5.21 3.41 -9.49
C LEU A 13 -5.31 2.00 -10.08
N GLN A 14 -5.64 1.88 -11.37
CA GLN A 14 -5.80 0.57 -12.00
C GLN A 14 -4.45 -0.16 -12.07
N ARG A 15 -3.40 0.58 -12.45
CA ARG A 15 -2.04 0.06 -12.48
C ARG A 15 -1.52 -0.27 -11.08
N ALA A 16 -1.81 0.58 -10.10
CA ALA A 16 -1.42 0.34 -8.70
C ALA A 16 -2.13 -0.86 -8.09
N GLU A 17 -3.42 -1.01 -8.38
CA GLU A 17 -4.19 -2.19 -8.00
C GLU A 17 -3.51 -3.45 -8.56
N GLY A 18 -3.25 -3.49 -9.87
CA GLY A 18 -2.59 -4.62 -10.51
C GLY A 18 -1.22 -4.95 -9.89
N PHE A 19 -0.40 -3.92 -9.66
CA PHE A 19 0.93 -4.07 -9.06
C PHE A 19 0.87 -4.64 -7.65
N TYR A 20 0.13 -4.03 -6.73
CA TYR A 20 0.13 -4.48 -5.33
C TYR A 20 -0.57 -5.82 -5.13
N ARG A 21 -1.62 -6.10 -5.91
CA ARG A 21 -2.22 -7.44 -5.95
C ARG A 21 -1.20 -8.48 -6.38
N HIS A 22 -0.47 -8.21 -7.47
CA HIS A 22 0.53 -9.14 -7.97
C HIS A 22 1.71 -9.33 -7.01
N VAL A 23 2.33 -8.25 -6.55
CA VAL A 23 3.57 -8.30 -5.75
C VAL A 23 3.33 -8.81 -4.34
N PHE A 24 2.27 -8.34 -3.67
CA PHE A 24 2.01 -8.66 -2.26
C PHE A 24 0.92 -9.71 -2.05
N ASP A 25 0.30 -10.21 -3.14
CA ASP A 25 -0.86 -11.12 -3.08
C ASP A 25 -2.08 -10.49 -2.40
N LEU A 26 -2.29 -9.19 -2.61
CA LEU A 26 -3.44 -8.51 -2.01
C LEU A 26 -4.73 -8.82 -2.76
N GLU A 27 -5.83 -8.87 -2.03
CA GLU A 27 -7.18 -8.97 -2.56
C GLU A 27 -7.83 -7.60 -2.63
N VAL A 28 -8.69 -7.37 -3.64
CA VAL A 28 -9.51 -6.17 -3.71
C VAL A 28 -10.64 -6.29 -2.70
N VAL A 29 -10.68 -5.38 -1.75
CA VAL A 29 -11.77 -5.29 -0.76
C VAL A 29 -12.86 -4.35 -1.24
N THR A 30 -12.47 -3.22 -1.82
CA THR A 30 -13.41 -2.20 -2.29
C THR A 30 -12.83 -1.42 -3.48
N ARG A 31 -13.71 -0.95 -4.35
CA ARG A 31 -13.48 0.13 -5.30
C ARG A 31 -14.61 1.12 -5.11
N GLU A 32 -14.29 2.37 -4.86
CA GLU A 32 -15.30 3.39 -4.55
C GLU A 32 -15.18 4.56 -5.52
N ALA A 33 -16.33 5.10 -5.88
CA ALA A 33 -16.47 6.30 -6.69
C ALA A 33 -17.26 7.35 -5.91
N ALA A 34 -16.93 8.62 -6.13
CA ALA A 34 -17.82 9.70 -5.75
C ALA A 34 -18.99 9.73 -6.74
N VAL A 35 -20.22 9.67 -6.23
CA VAL A 35 -21.44 9.71 -7.02
C VAL A 35 -22.37 10.80 -6.51
N THR A 36 -23.10 11.41 -7.42
CA THR A 36 -24.18 12.35 -7.12
C THR A 36 -25.48 11.63 -6.79
N ARG A 37 -26.48 12.39 -6.31
CA ARG A 37 -27.82 11.85 -6.02
C ARG A 37 -28.47 11.19 -7.23
N ASP A 38 -28.32 11.79 -8.41
CA ASP A 38 -28.97 11.30 -9.63
C ASP A 38 -28.32 10.01 -10.18
N GLU A 39 -27.06 9.75 -9.80
CA GLU A 39 -26.30 8.56 -10.20
C GLU A 39 -26.51 7.37 -9.23
N LEU A 40 -26.99 7.63 -8.01
CA LEU A 40 -27.21 6.59 -7.02
C LEU A 40 -28.58 5.90 -7.22
N ALA A 41 -28.57 4.60 -7.51
CA ALA A 41 -29.78 3.82 -7.77
C ALA A 41 -30.82 3.84 -6.63
N SER A 42 -30.42 4.08 -5.39
CA SER A 42 -31.33 4.17 -4.25
C SER A 42 -31.95 5.57 -4.06
N GLY A 43 -31.40 6.62 -4.66
CA GLY A 43 -31.85 8.01 -4.47
C GLY A 43 -31.66 8.60 -3.06
N ASP A 44 -31.25 7.78 -2.09
CA ASP A 44 -31.06 8.17 -0.69
C ASP A 44 -29.66 8.74 -0.46
N LEU A 45 -29.54 10.08 -0.49
CA LEU A 45 -28.27 10.78 -0.31
C LEU A 45 -28.40 11.97 0.66
N ALA A 46 -27.54 12.00 1.68
CA ALA A 46 -27.38 13.15 2.55
C ALA A 46 -26.31 14.10 1.97
N GLY A 47 -26.72 14.94 1.00
CA GLY A 47 -25.85 15.90 0.31
C GLY A 47 -25.86 15.73 -1.21
N ASP A 48 -24.95 16.46 -1.89
CA ASP A 48 -24.86 16.48 -3.36
C ASP A 48 -23.96 15.36 -3.91
N VAL A 49 -22.99 14.89 -3.12
CA VAL A 49 -22.04 13.82 -3.47
C VAL A 49 -21.88 12.87 -2.28
N THR A 50 -21.82 11.56 -2.54
CA THR A 50 -21.49 10.52 -1.55
C THR A 50 -20.49 9.53 -2.16
N TRP A 51 -19.91 8.68 -1.33
CA TRP A 51 -19.11 7.55 -1.77
C TRP A 51 -19.99 6.34 -2.00
N ALA A 52 -19.86 5.72 -3.17
CA ALA A 52 -20.53 4.46 -3.50
C ALA A 52 -19.50 3.40 -3.86
N GLN A 53 -19.68 2.21 -3.30
CA GLN A 53 -18.85 1.05 -3.60
C GLN A 53 -19.39 0.33 -4.83
N LEU A 54 -18.49 -0.05 -5.75
CA LEU A 54 -18.82 -0.91 -6.87
C LEU A 54 -19.12 -2.35 -6.39
N PRO A 55 -19.99 -3.11 -7.08
CA PRO A 55 -20.18 -4.53 -6.79
C PRO A 55 -18.85 -5.28 -6.76
N HIS A 56 -18.69 -6.24 -5.86
CA HIS A 56 -17.42 -6.98 -5.71
C HIS A 56 -16.97 -7.73 -6.97
N THR A 57 -17.91 -8.07 -7.86
CA THR A 57 -17.64 -8.73 -9.15
C THR A 57 -17.33 -7.74 -10.27
N ALA A 58 -17.53 -6.43 -10.05
CA ALA A 58 -17.30 -5.41 -11.06
C ALA A 58 -15.81 -5.22 -11.32
N THR A 59 -15.48 -5.00 -12.57
CA THR A 59 -14.15 -4.73 -13.09
C THR A 59 -13.96 -3.23 -13.35
N TRP A 60 -12.73 -2.84 -13.69
CA TRP A 60 -12.44 -1.49 -14.19
C TRP A 60 -13.17 -1.18 -15.51
N GLU A 61 -13.45 -2.19 -16.33
CA GLU A 61 -14.25 -2.00 -17.55
C GLU A 61 -15.71 -1.69 -17.20
N ASP A 62 -16.29 -2.43 -16.26
CA ASP A 62 -17.67 -2.21 -15.81
C ASP A 62 -17.85 -0.81 -15.21
N ALA A 63 -16.87 -0.36 -14.42
CA ALA A 63 -16.84 1.01 -13.89
C ALA A 63 -16.88 2.05 -15.02
N ARG A 64 -16.03 1.88 -16.05
CA ARG A 64 -15.93 2.80 -17.18
C ARG A 64 -17.22 2.80 -18.02
N LEU A 65 -17.80 1.63 -18.28
CA LEU A 65 -19.06 1.49 -19.01
C LEU A 65 -20.24 2.12 -18.26
N ALA A 66 -20.20 2.11 -16.93
CA ALA A 66 -21.16 2.77 -16.07
C ALA A 66 -20.91 4.28 -15.92
N GLY A 67 -19.84 4.83 -16.50
CA GLY A 67 -19.44 6.23 -16.30
C GLY A 67 -18.93 6.55 -14.89
N ALA A 68 -18.63 5.53 -14.08
CA ALA A 68 -18.14 5.71 -12.71
C ALA A 68 -16.62 5.92 -12.70
N GLU A 69 -16.18 7.07 -12.19
CA GLU A 69 -14.77 7.34 -11.94
C GLU A 69 -14.38 6.80 -10.56
N VAL A 70 -13.62 5.69 -10.53
CA VAL A 70 -13.11 5.12 -9.27
C VAL A 70 -12.08 6.08 -8.67
N GLN A 71 -12.30 6.49 -7.43
CA GLN A 71 -11.46 7.44 -6.69
C GLN A 71 -10.82 6.82 -5.44
N MET A 72 -11.13 5.56 -5.12
CA MET A 72 -10.48 4.83 -4.05
C MET A 72 -10.44 3.33 -4.34
N VAL A 73 -9.32 2.68 -4.04
CA VAL A 73 -9.19 1.22 -4.07
C VAL A 73 -8.65 0.72 -2.73
N GLY A 74 -9.37 -0.19 -2.09
CA GLY A 74 -8.93 -0.87 -0.88
C GLY A 74 -8.38 -2.25 -1.18
N LEU A 75 -7.16 -2.55 -0.70
CA LEU A 75 -6.47 -3.82 -0.90
C LEU A 75 -6.06 -4.46 0.42
N ARG A 76 -6.26 -5.77 0.60
CA ARG A 76 -5.94 -6.45 1.87
C ARG A 76 -5.28 -7.81 1.70
N ARG A 77 -4.37 -8.13 2.62
CA ARG A 77 -3.92 -9.50 2.93
C ARG A 77 -3.53 -9.60 4.40
N GLY A 78 -4.16 -10.51 5.14
CA GLY A 78 -3.97 -10.59 6.60
C GLY A 78 -4.24 -9.24 7.28
N GLU A 79 -3.26 -8.74 8.03
CA GLU A 79 -3.34 -7.45 8.74
C GLU A 79 -2.90 -6.25 7.88
N LEU A 80 -2.36 -6.49 6.68
CA LEU A 80 -1.98 -5.41 5.75
C LEU A 80 -3.21 -4.92 5.00
N LEU A 81 -3.53 -3.64 5.15
CA LEU A 81 -4.61 -2.95 4.43
C LEU A 81 -4.03 -1.69 3.77
N LEU A 82 -4.13 -1.60 2.44
CA LEU A 82 -3.79 -0.41 1.67
C LEU A 82 -5.07 0.28 1.19
N ALA A 83 -5.10 1.60 1.31
CA ALA A 83 -6.11 2.46 0.70
C ALA A 83 -5.41 3.34 -0.34
N LEU A 84 -5.73 3.12 -1.61
CA LEU A 84 -5.12 3.83 -2.73
C LEU A 84 -6.06 4.94 -3.19
N PHE A 85 -5.52 6.12 -3.39
CA PHE A 85 -6.23 7.30 -3.89
C PHE A 85 -5.52 7.84 -5.13
N PRO A 86 -6.23 8.47 -6.08
CA PRO A 86 -5.58 9.10 -7.21
C PRO A 86 -4.77 10.31 -6.74
N GLY A 87 -3.59 10.49 -7.32
CA GLY A 87 -2.74 11.66 -7.08
C GLY A 87 -1.26 11.33 -7.08
N ASP A 88 -0.42 12.36 -7.17
CA ASP A 88 1.02 12.17 -7.20
C ASP A 88 1.60 11.94 -5.79
N PRO A 89 2.47 10.94 -5.61
CA PRO A 89 3.30 10.80 -4.41
C PRO A 89 4.06 12.10 -4.14
N ARG A 90 3.86 12.67 -2.94
CA ARG A 90 4.54 13.91 -2.55
C ARG A 90 5.84 13.60 -1.83
N PRO A 91 7.00 14.12 -2.27
CA PRO A 91 8.25 14.01 -1.54
C PRO A 91 8.09 14.45 -0.07
N GLY A 92 8.68 13.69 0.85
CA GLY A 92 8.65 13.99 2.29
C GLY A 92 7.41 13.54 3.05
N THR A 93 6.44 12.87 2.41
CA THR A 93 5.25 12.33 3.11
C THR A 93 5.50 10.95 3.73
N VAL A 94 6.01 10.01 2.95
CA VAL A 94 6.35 8.66 3.39
C VAL A 94 7.81 8.38 3.02
N PHE A 95 8.65 8.19 4.04
CA PHE A 95 10.06 7.85 3.83
C PHE A 95 10.25 6.38 3.43
N LEU A 96 9.52 5.49 4.11
CA LEU A 96 9.60 4.04 3.99
C LEU A 96 8.31 3.41 4.54
N ILE A 97 7.85 2.33 3.90
CA ILE A 97 6.80 1.46 4.41
C ILE A 97 7.46 0.15 4.81
N ALA A 98 7.56 -0.11 6.11
CA ALA A 98 8.13 -1.34 6.65
C ALA A 98 7.03 -2.27 7.15
N ILE A 99 7.07 -3.53 6.72
CA ILE A 99 6.18 -4.58 7.20
C ILE A 99 6.99 -5.77 7.69
N GLN A 100 6.46 -6.46 8.70
CA GLN A 100 7.02 -7.73 9.12
C GLN A 100 6.51 -8.84 8.20
N ALA A 101 7.39 -9.73 7.78
CA ALA A 101 7.08 -10.85 6.91
C ALA A 101 7.94 -12.07 7.28
N THR A 102 7.44 -13.27 7.00
CA THR A 102 8.22 -14.51 7.06
C THR A 102 9.25 -14.58 5.93
N VAL A 103 10.25 -15.45 6.05
CA VAL A 103 11.26 -15.67 4.99
C VAL A 103 10.59 -16.15 3.69
N GLU A 104 9.57 -16.98 3.82
CA GLU A 104 8.78 -17.50 2.71
C GLU A 104 7.99 -16.39 2.00
N GLU A 105 7.39 -15.46 2.76
CA GLU A 105 6.70 -14.30 2.20
C GLU A 105 7.66 -13.35 1.51
N ILE A 106 8.84 -13.11 2.09
CA ILE A 106 9.91 -12.30 1.48
C ILE A 106 10.34 -12.91 0.15
N ALA A 107 10.60 -14.23 0.13
CA ALA A 107 10.95 -14.94 -1.10
C ALA A 107 9.84 -14.89 -2.15
N SER A 108 8.58 -14.99 -1.74
CA SER A 108 7.42 -14.86 -2.63
C SER A 108 7.29 -13.46 -3.23
N VAL A 109 7.50 -12.41 -2.44
CA VAL A 109 7.47 -11.02 -2.93
C VAL A 109 8.61 -10.78 -3.90
N ARG A 110 9.84 -11.19 -3.54
CA ARG A 110 11.02 -11.12 -4.41
C ARG A 110 10.76 -11.76 -5.78
N GLY A 111 10.22 -12.98 -5.80
CA GLY A 111 9.94 -13.71 -7.04
C GLY A 111 8.83 -13.10 -7.92
N ARG A 112 8.08 -12.12 -7.40
CA ARG A 112 7.00 -11.41 -8.12
C ARG A 112 7.34 -9.96 -8.43
N LEU A 113 8.50 -9.47 -8.00
CA LEU A 113 8.95 -8.14 -8.39
C LEU A 113 9.25 -8.14 -9.90
N PRO A 114 8.79 -7.11 -10.64
CA PRO A 114 9.28 -6.90 -12.00
C PRO A 114 10.80 -6.79 -12.03
N ASP A 115 11.45 -7.35 -13.05
CA ASP A 115 12.93 -7.32 -13.21
C ASP A 115 13.53 -5.90 -13.19
N SER A 116 12.73 -4.90 -13.57
CA SER A 116 13.13 -3.49 -13.57
C SER A 116 13.05 -2.81 -12.20
N THR A 117 12.61 -3.51 -11.15
CA THR A 117 12.39 -2.92 -9.83
C THR A 117 13.73 -2.66 -9.14
N PRO A 118 14.03 -1.42 -8.73
CA PRO A 118 15.25 -1.13 -7.98
C PRO A 118 15.22 -1.80 -6.60
N VAL A 119 16.08 -2.79 -6.39
CA VAL A 119 16.27 -3.45 -5.08
C VAL A 119 17.48 -2.85 -4.37
N GLU A 120 17.26 -2.34 -3.16
CA GLU A 120 18.29 -1.72 -2.31
C GLU A 120 18.91 -2.73 -1.34
N VAL A 121 18.11 -3.68 -0.84
CA VAL A 121 18.54 -4.76 0.07
C VAL A 121 17.90 -6.05 -0.41
N ASP A 122 18.71 -7.09 -0.59
CA ASP A 122 18.23 -8.44 -0.92
C ASP A 122 18.93 -9.49 -0.05
N GLN A 123 18.22 -9.99 0.96
CA GLN A 123 18.67 -11.01 1.90
C GLN A 123 17.50 -11.95 2.22
N ASP A 124 17.78 -13.15 2.73
CA ASP A 124 16.74 -14.14 3.03
C ASP A 124 15.64 -13.60 3.96
N ALA A 125 16.05 -12.86 5.01
CA ALA A 125 15.15 -12.28 6.00
C ALA A 125 14.94 -10.76 5.86
N ALA A 126 15.40 -10.14 4.76
CA ALA A 126 15.20 -8.71 4.52
C ALA A 126 15.16 -8.37 3.03
N LEU A 127 14.15 -7.59 2.62
CA LEU A 127 14.02 -7.10 1.25
C LEU A 127 13.63 -5.63 1.28
N THR A 128 14.42 -4.77 0.64
CA THR A 128 14.09 -3.34 0.47
C THR A 128 14.11 -3.01 -1.01
N PHE A 129 13.06 -2.36 -1.52
CA PHE A 129 12.96 -1.97 -2.92
C PHE A 129 12.14 -0.70 -3.10
N LEU A 130 12.29 -0.05 -4.25
CA LEU A 130 11.48 1.09 -4.68
C LEU A 130 10.40 0.60 -5.65
N ASP A 131 9.12 0.81 -5.33
CA ASP A 131 8.03 0.39 -6.21
C ASP A 131 7.84 1.29 -7.43
N LEU A 132 6.93 0.90 -8.33
CA LEU A 132 6.61 1.63 -9.56
C LEU A 132 6.07 3.05 -9.33
N PHE A 133 5.64 3.37 -8.11
CA PHE A 133 5.07 4.64 -7.72
C PHE A 133 6.02 5.44 -6.82
N GLY A 134 7.26 4.97 -6.62
CA GLY A 134 8.27 5.67 -5.83
C GLY A 134 8.13 5.50 -4.33
N PHE A 135 7.29 4.59 -3.84
CA PHE A 135 7.29 4.22 -2.42
C PHE A 135 8.37 3.19 -2.15
N ARG A 136 9.19 3.47 -1.12
CA ARG A 136 10.16 2.50 -0.64
C ARG A 136 9.46 1.51 0.29
N TRP A 137 9.60 0.23 -0.03
CA TRP A 137 9.10 -0.87 0.78
C TRP A 137 10.24 -1.59 1.46
N GLN A 138 10.03 -2.00 2.71
CA GLN A 138 10.93 -2.87 3.44
C GLN A 138 10.13 -4.01 4.06
N LEU A 139 10.54 -5.24 3.75
CA LEU A 139 10.05 -6.44 4.40
C LEU A 139 11.14 -6.94 5.33
N CYS A 140 10.81 -7.12 6.61
CA CYS A 140 11.74 -7.60 7.62
C CYS A 140 11.23 -8.90 8.23
N GLY A 141 12.13 -9.86 8.39
CA GLY A 141 11.94 -11.03 9.24
C GLY A 141 11.62 -10.65 10.69
N PRO A 142 11.18 -11.63 11.50
CA PRO A 142 10.94 -11.40 12.93
C PRO A 142 12.23 -10.94 13.63
N GLY A 143 12.09 -9.99 14.56
CA GLY A 143 13.21 -9.47 15.35
C GLY A 143 13.94 -8.31 14.69
N PHE A 144 13.23 -7.22 14.37
CA PHE A 144 13.87 -6.00 13.87
C PHE A 144 15.02 -5.57 14.79
N GLN A 145 16.22 -5.52 14.24
CA GLN A 145 17.38 -4.92 14.87
C GLN A 145 17.85 -3.74 14.02
N GLY A 146 18.06 -2.60 14.67
CA GLY A 146 18.66 -1.45 13.99
C GLY A 146 20.09 -1.78 13.52
N PRO A 147 20.60 -1.14 12.46
CA PRO A 147 21.97 -1.38 11.99
C PRO A 147 23.05 -1.11 13.04
N GLY A 148 22.75 -0.25 14.03
CA GLY A 148 23.59 -0.02 15.19
C GLY A 148 23.65 -1.26 16.09
N ASP A 149 22.48 -1.68 16.58
CA ASP A 149 22.32 -2.86 17.44
C ASP A 149 22.88 -4.14 16.81
N ALA A 150 22.52 -4.43 15.55
CA ALA A 150 22.99 -5.62 14.82
C ALA A 150 24.52 -5.69 14.67
N HIS A 151 25.23 -4.55 14.77
CA HIS A 151 26.69 -4.48 14.66
C HIS A 151 27.36 -4.02 15.97
N GLY A 152 26.63 -3.96 17.09
CA GLY A 152 27.14 -3.46 18.36
C GLY A 152 27.67 -2.01 18.30
N ARG A 153 27.17 -1.19 17.38
CA ARG A 153 27.57 0.23 17.23
C ARG A 153 26.64 1.11 18.05
N TRP A 154 27.18 1.68 19.13
CA TRP A 154 26.48 2.56 20.05
C TRP A 154 27.07 3.96 20.01
N LEU A 155 26.21 4.98 20.13
CA LEU A 155 26.65 6.34 20.39
C LEU A 155 26.92 6.48 21.89
N GLU A 156 28.07 7.06 22.26
CA GLU A 156 28.30 7.46 23.64
C GLU A 156 27.43 8.68 23.97
N VAL A 157 26.61 8.57 25.01
CA VAL A 157 25.81 9.68 25.54
C VAL A 157 26.42 10.11 26.87
N PRO A 158 26.91 11.36 27.00
CA PRO A 158 27.45 11.85 28.27
C PRO A 158 26.40 11.70 29.37
N SER A 159 26.72 10.96 30.43
CA SER A 159 25.85 10.84 31.60
C SER A 159 25.64 12.23 32.20
N GLN A 160 24.41 12.73 32.20
CA GLN A 160 24.08 13.91 33.00
C GLN A 160 24.33 13.56 34.47
N ARG A 161 25.44 14.07 35.02
CA ARG A 161 25.65 14.08 36.46
C ARG A 161 24.52 14.92 37.06
N ARG A 162 23.65 14.28 37.83
CA ARG A 162 22.74 14.98 38.75
C ARG A 162 23.53 15.62 39.87
#